data_AF-A0A914BZM7-F1
#
_entry.id   AF-A0A914BZM7-F1
#
_cell.length_a   1.000
_cell.length_b   1.000
_cell.length_c   1.000
_cell.angle_alpha   90.00
_cell.angle_beta   90.00
_cell.angle_gamma   90.00
#
_symmetry.space_group_name_H-M   'P 1'
#
loop_
_entity.id
_entity.type
_entity.pdbx_description
1 polymer ?
#
loop_
_entity_poly.entity_id
_entity_poly.type
_entity_poly.pdbx_seq_one_letter_code
_entity_poly.pdbx_strand_id
1 'polypeptide(L)'
;MTDNKSLEKQIDEKFHVYYKLDYALVQTEADPQKRVFTFEPEIQTHGASQGARRYFAARVNEFWEWYTKECTAPRYFYELIKESAPCRCFFDLEYYKEYNPDKFLDLKLDPDKNFLLLDSSTEQKFSVHILVHMPGGKLFPPPSPQALKEPIIKKLCELCKERRVCLVNSNKGEKCLHDMVIYTHNRDFRLLLSTKRQKKAAFKYAEYCKFYDTRPADDDYQLFLDSLITPLDYEKYPVFEQKVLDKILVDGKVAKKRGSSSQKSQGTQAKKRKSTNFILK
;
A
#
# COMPACT_ATOMS: atom_id res chain seq x y z
N MET A 1 29.67 2.87 26.80
CA MET A 1 28.71 3.54 25.91
C MET A 1 28.93 2.96 24.52
N THR A 2 28.05 2.09 24.04
CA THR A 2 28.14 1.61 22.65
C THR A 2 27.83 2.79 21.74
N ASP A 3 28.82 3.20 20.97
CA ASP A 3 28.70 4.26 19.97
C ASP A 3 27.73 3.74 18.88
N ASN A 4 26.46 4.10 19.00
CA ASN A 4 25.44 3.62 18.07
C ASN A 4 25.67 4.29 16.71
N LYS A 5 26.33 3.55 15.81
CA LYS A 5 26.60 3.95 14.42
C LYS A 5 25.32 4.46 13.76
N SER A 6 25.44 5.48 12.90
CA SER A 6 24.33 5.97 12.09
C SER A 6 23.73 4.88 11.21
N LEU A 7 22.46 5.05 10.82
CA LEU A 7 21.79 4.12 9.89
C LEU A 7 22.59 3.94 8.60
N GLU A 8 23.06 5.05 8.03
CA GLU A 8 23.86 5.03 6.79
C GLU A 8 25.14 4.22 6.95
N LYS A 9 25.88 4.44 8.05
CA LYS A 9 27.11 3.67 8.33
C LYS A 9 26.83 2.18 8.52
N GLN A 10 25.73 1.82 9.19
CA GLN A 10 25.35 0.42 9.35
C GLN A 10 24.98 -0.24 8.00
N ILE A 11 24.35 0.52 7.09
CA ILE A 11 24.05 0.04 5.74
C ILE A 11 25.33 -0.12 4.93
N ASP A 12 26.22 0.88 4.90
CA ASP A 12 27.48 0.86 4.14
C ASP A 12 28.40 -0.29 4.56
N GLU A 13 28.33 -0.74 5.82
CA GLU A 13 29.06 -1.89 6.34
C GLU A 13 28.52 -3.25 5.84
N LYS A 14 27.25 -3.31 5.41
CA LYS A 14 26.57 -4.56 4.99
C LYS A 14 26.27 -4.62 3.50
N PHE A 15 25.86 -3.49 2.90
CA PHE A 15 25.35 -3.39 1.55
C PHE A 15 26.03 -2.25 0.81
N HIS A 16 26.19 -2.40 -0.51
CA HIS A 16 26.68 -1.32 -1.34
C HIS A 16 25.57 -0.29 -1.58
N VAL A 17 25.82 0.97 -1.20
CA VAL A 17 24.88 2.07 -1.37
C VAL A 17 25.10 2.80 -2.69
N TYR A 18 24.00 2.99 -3.41
CA TYR A 18 23.94 3.73 -4.66
C TYR A 18 23.22 5.07 -4.46
N TYR A 19 23.68 6.09 -5.19
CA TYR A 19 23.07 7.42 -5.22
C TYR A 19 22.13 7.61 -6.41
N LYS A 20 22.23 6.75 -7.43
CA LYS A 20 21.35 6.72 -8.60
C LYS A 20 20.60 5.40 -8.64
N LEU A 21 19.30 5.47 -8.89
CA LEU A 21 18.43 4.30 -8.90
C LEU A 21 18.85 3.25 -9.93
N ASP A 22 19.18 3.68 -11.15
CA ASP A 22 19.51 2.76 -12.25
C ASP A 22 20.67 1.81 -11.90
N TYR A 23 21.68 2.30 -11.17
CA TYR A 23 22.81 1.47 -10.73
C TYR A 23 22.39 0.39 -9.74
N ALA A 24 21.41 0.67 -8.87
CA ALA A 24 20.85 -0.32 -7.96
C ALA A 24 19.94 -1.32 -8.72
N LEU A 25 19.17 -0.85 -9.70
CA LEU A 25 18.28 -1.70 -10.49
C LEU A 25 19.03 -2.78 -11.28
N VAL A 26 20.17 -2.44 -11.89
CA VAL A 26 21.02 -3.40 -12.62
C VAL A 26 21.41 -4.60 -11.75
N GLN A 27 21.62 -4.39 -10.45
CA GLN A 27 22.01 -5.48 -9.54
C GLN A 27 20.93 -6.54 -9.32
N THR A 28 19.69 -6.25 -9.73
CA THR A 28 18.55 -7.15 -9.55
C THR A 28 18.25 -8.00 -10.80
N GLU A 29 18.91 -7.74 -11.93
CA GLU A 29 18.63 -8.44 -13.20
C GLU A 29 19.09 -9.91 -13.16
N ALA A 30 20.19 -10.20 -12.48
CA ALA A 30 20.78 -11.54 -12.43
C ALA A 30 20.26 -12.41 -11.28
N ASP A 31 19.52 -11.84 -10.32
CA ASP A 31 19.04 -12.56 -9.13
C ASP A 31 17.57 -12.20 -8.84
N PRO A 32 16.62 -13.12 -9.14
CA PRO A 32 15.19 -12.86 -8.93
C PRO A 32 14.82 -12.70 -7.45
N GLN A 33 15.71 -13.06 -6.51
CA GLN A 33 15.50 -12.83 -5.08
C GLN A 33 16.03 -11.47 -4.59
N LYS A 34 16.75 -10.72 -5.43
CA LYS A 34 17.19 -9.36 -5.09
C LYS A 34 16.09 -8.33 -5.32
N ARG A 35 16.04 -7.37 -4.41
CA ARG A 35 15.18 -6.17 -4.52
C ARG A 35 16.02 -4.93 -4.26
N VAL A 36 15.56 -3.82 -4.81
CA VAL A 36 16.06 -2.50 -4.41
C VAL A 36 15.25 -2.04 -3.22
N PHE A 37 15.95 -1.72 -2.14
CA PHE A 37 15.40 -1.04 -0.99
C PHE A 37 15.92 0.40 -0.98
N THR A 38 15.12 1.31 -0.45
CA THR A 38 15.53 2.72 -0.31
C THR A 38 15.45 3.15 1.14
N PHE A 39 16.23 4.15 1.50
CA PHE A 39 16.23 4.71 2.85
C PHE A 39 16.38 6.22 2.87
N GLU A 40 15.89 6.83 3.94
CA GLU A 40 16.09 8.25 4.22
C GLU A 40 17.48 8.49 4.81
N PRO A 41 18.40 9.17 4.09
CA PRO A 41 19.75 9.43 4.55
C PRO A 41 19.78 10.46 5.69
N GLU A 42 20.92 10.60 6.36
CA GLU A 42 21.09 11.69 7.32
C GLU A 42 21.00 13.05 6.61
N ILE A 43 20.32 14.01 7.25
CA ILE A 43 20.25 15.37 6.75
C ILE A 43 21.62 16.00 7.00
N GLN A 44 22.52 15.88 6.03
CA GLN A 44 23.76 16.64 6.07
C GLN A 44 23.40 18.12 5.92
N THR A 45 24.01 18.97 6.75
CA THR A 45 23.76 20.42 6.82
C THR A 45 24.04 21.16 5.51
N HIS A 46 24.58 20.52 4.46
CA HIS A 46 24.92 21.16 3.19
C HIS A 46 24.72 20.25 1.95
N GLY A 47 23.51 19.74 1.70
CA GLY A 47 23.19 19.26 0.33
C GLY A 47 22.10 18.20 0.17
N ALA A 48 21.77 17.44 1.22
CA ALA A 48 20.63 16.52 1.15
C ALA A 48 19.33 17.28 1.43
N SER A 49 18.49 17.45 0.40
CA SER A 49 17.15 18.01 0.60
C SER A 49 16.31 17.07 1.46
N GLN A 50 15.38 17.64 2.25
CA GLN A 50 14.38 16.85 2.97
C GLN A 50 13.66 15.93 1.97
N GLY A 51 13.64 14.63 2.25
CA GLY A 51 13.05 13.63 1.35
C GLY A 51 14.00 12.98 0.33
N ALA A 52 15.30 13.30 0.33
CA ALA A 52 16.28 12.56 -0.45
C ALA A 52 16.24 11.04 -0.14
N ARG A 53 16.64 10.23 -1.11
CA ARG A 53 16.66 8.76 -1.03
C ARG A 53 18.00 8.23 -1.50
N ARG A 54 18.46 7.17 -0.84
CA ARG A 54 19.56 6.34 -1.30
C ARG A 54 19.09 4.91 -1.48
N TYR A 55 19.78 4.17 -2.32
CA TYR A 55 19.36 2.87 -2.80
C TYR A 55 20.39 1.82 -2.42
N PHE A 56 19.96 0.60 -2.13
CA PHE A 56 20.84 -0.56 -2.08
C PHE A 56 20.07 -1.77 -2.60
N ALA A 57 20.79 -2.72 -3.19
CA ALA A 57 20.23 -3.97 -3.66
C ALA A 57 20.65 -5.11 -2.74
N ALA A 58 19.69 -5.91 -2.28
CA ALA A 58 19.94 -7.04 -1.39
C ALA A 58 18.96 -8.18 -1.68
N ARG A 59 19.35 -9.42 -1.38
CA ARG A 59 18.36 -10.52 -1.35
C ARG A 59 17.39 -10.26 -0.20
N VAL A 60 16.12 -10.57 -0.40
CA VAL A 60 15.07 -10.22 0.57
C VAL A 60 15.29 -10.89 1.94
N ASN A 61 15.78 -12.13 1.97
CA ASN A 61 16.14 -12.84 3.21
C ASN A 61 17.34 -12.19 3.92
N GLU A 62 18.42 -11.87 3.19
CA GLU A 62 19.61 -11.23 3.74
C GLU A 62 19.28 -9.85 4.33
N PHE A 63 18.45 -9.09 3.62
CA PHE A 63 17.94 -7.81 4.13
C PHE A 63 17.14 -8.02 5.40
N TRP A 64 16.18 -8.96 5.43
CA TRP A 64 15.35 -9.20 6.61
C TRP A 64 16.16 -9.60 7.84
N GLU A 65 17.13 -10.51 7.67
CA GLU A 65 17.99 -10.95 8.77
C GLU A 65 18.79 -9.79 9.36
N TRP A 66 19.46 -9.00 8.51
CA TRP A 66 20.18 -7.82 8.96
C TRP A 66 19.23 -6.78 9.57
N TYR A 67 18.10 -6.52 8.91
CA TYR A 67 17.08 -5.54 9.31
C TYR A 67 16.53 -5.82 10.71
N THR A 68 16.37 -7.10 11.07
CA THR A 68 15.79 -7.49 12.37
C THR A 68 16.81 -7.76 13.46
N LYS A 69 17.98 -8.32 13.11
CA LYS A 69 18.97 -8.81 14.10
C LYS A 69 20.18 -7.88 14.27
N GLU A 70 20.59 -7.18 13.22
CA GLU A 70 21.83 -6.40 13.20
C GLU A 70 21.59 -4.89 13.18
N CYS A 71 20.51 -4.42 12.53
CA CYS A 71 20.17 -3.01 12.42
C CYS A 71 19.67 -2.45 13.76
N THR A 72 20.54 -1.74 14.45
CA THR A 72 20.27 -1.10 15.76
C THR A 72 19.85 0.36 15.63
N ALA A 73 20.13 0.99 14.48
CA ALA A 73 19.67 2.35 14.20
C ALA A 73 18.15 2.39 13.95
N PRO A 74 17.50 3.55 14.16
CA PRO A 74 16.13 3.77 13.73
C PRO A 74 15.93 3.45 12.23
N ARG A 75 14.84 2.76 11.91
CA ARG A 75 14.56 2.20 10.60
C ARG A 75 13.71 3.15 9.76
N TYR A 76 14.24 3.60 8.62
CA TYR A 76 13.58 4.52 7.69
C TYR A 76 13.56 3.98 6.26
N PHE A 77 13.16 2.71 6.11
CA PHE A 77 13.27 1.97 4.86
C PHE A 77 11.96 1.91 4.07
N TYR A 78 12.12 1.75 2.76
CA TYR A 78 11.06 1.65 1.79
C TYR A 78 11.36 0.52 0.80
N GLU A 79 10.32 -0.19 0.38
CA GLU A 79 10.33 -1.01 -0.82
C GLU A 79 10.33 -0.06 -2.02
N LEU A 80 11.21 -0.32 -3.00
CA LEU A 80 11.06 0.28 -4.31
C LEU A 80 10.14 -0.60 -5.17
N ILE A 81 8.94 -0.11 -5.45
CA ILE A 81 8.01 -0.76 -6.37
C ILE A 81 8.42 -0.42 -7.80
N LYS A 82 9.08 -1.36 -8.46
CA LYS A 82 9.55 -1.20 -9.84
C LYS A 82 8.39 -0.92 -10.79
N GLU A 83 8.59 0.02 -11.70
CA GLU A 83 7.61 0.39 -12.73
C GLU A 83 7.14 -0.79 -13.58
N SER A 84 8.04 -1.74 -13.88
CA SER A 84 7.77 -2.85 -14.81
C SER A 84 7.29 -4.13 -14.13
N ALA A 85 7.21 -4.16 -12.80
CA ALA A 85 6.86 -5.38 -12.07
C ALA A 85 5.35 -5.46 -11.77
N PRO A 86 4.68 -6.56 -12.11
CA PRO A 86 3.36 -6.87 -11.56
C PRO A 86 3.37 -6.83 -10.04
N CYS A 87 2.31 -6.29 -9.44
CA CYS A 87 2.28 -6.07 -8.00
C CYS A 87 0.88 -6.27 -7.41
N ARG A 88 0.82 -6.33 -6.08
CA ARG A 88 -0.46 -6.33 -5.34
C ARG A 88 -1.19 -5.01 -5.57
N CYS A 89 -2.51 -5.02 -5.40
CA CYS A 89 -3.23 -3.75 -5.21
C CYS A 89 -2.98 -3.27 -3.77
N PHE A 90 -2.70 -1.98 -3.61
CA PHE A 90 -2.38 -1.40 -2.32
C PHE A 90 -2.96 -0.01 -2.13
N PHE A 91 -3.14 0.38 -0.87
CA PHE A 91 -3.63 1.69 -0.48
C PHE A 91 -2.78 2.23 0.66
N ASP A 92 -2.43 3.51 0.57
CA ASP A 92 -1.91 4.29 1.69
C ASP A 92 -3.03 5.20 2.17
N LEU A 93 -3.66 4.81 3.28
CA LEU A 93 -4.81 5.50 3.83
C LEU A 93 -4.40 6.39 4.99
N GLU A 94 -4.56 7.69 4.83
CA GLU A 94 -4.24 8.65 5.88
C GLU A 94 -5.22 9.82 6.00
N TYR A 95 -5.52 10.20 7.25
CA TYR A 95 -6.34 11.38 7.58
C TYR A 95 -6.09 11.86 9.02
N TYR A 96 -6.33 13.15 9.31
CA TYR A 96 -6.33 13.63 10.70
C TYR A 96 -7.67 13.32 11.38
N LYS A 97 -7.59 12.78 12.60
CA LYS A 97 -8.76 12.33 13.36
C LYS A 97 -9.68 13.50 13.75
N GLU A 98 -9.11 14.68 14.00
CA GLU A 98 -9.85 15.89 14.37
C GLU A 98 -10.88 16.33 13.32
N TYR A 99 -10.61 16.11 12.03
CA TYR A 99 -11.54 16.46 10.94
C TYR A 99 -12.53 15.33 10.63
N ASN A 100 -12.44 14.22 11.35
CA ASN A 100 -13.23 13.02 11.12
C ASN A 100 -13.75 12.43 12.47
N PRO A 101 -14.31 13.25 13.39
CA PRO A 101 -14.64 12.81 14.76
C PRO A 101 -15.71 11.72 14.80
N ASP A 102 -16.62 11.71 13.83
CA ASP A 102 -17.73 10.74 13.72
C ASP A 102 -17.46 9.61 12.72
N LYS A 103 -16.25 9.55 12.16
CA LYS A 103 -15.87 8.55 11.15
C LYS A 103 -14.84 7.59 11.71
N PHE A 104 -15.34 6.60 12.45
CA PHE A 104 -14.66 5.33 12.51
C PHE A 104 -14.84 4.64 11.16
N LEU A 105 -13.74 4.18 10.57
CA LEU A 105 -13.76 3.44 9.33
C LEU A 105 -14.35 2.03 9.60
N ASP A 106 -15.68 1.90 9.68
CA ASP A 106 -16.34 0.58 9.64
C ASP A 106 -16.28 0.08 8.18
N LEU A 107 -15.09 -0.38 7.77
CA LEU A 107 -14.83 -0.97 6.46
C LEU A 107 -15.56 -2.31 6.34
N LYS A 108 -16.87 -2.29 6.09
CA LYS A 108 -17.61 -3.49 5.67
C LYS A 108 -17.39 -3.84 4.19
N LEU A 109 -16.15 -3.85 3.69
CA LEU A 109 -15.78 -4.86 2.69
C LEU A 109 -15.71 -6.21 3.45
N ASP A 110 -15.60 -7.38 2.82
CA ASP A 110 -15.23 -8.60 3.58
C ASP A 110 -13.71 -8.75 3.44
N PRO A 111 -12.92 -8.00 4.24
CA PRO A 111 -11.49 -7.83 4.11
C PRO A 111 -10.76 -8.95 4.86
N ASP A 112 -11.52 -9.80 5.57
CA ASP A 112 -11.08 -10.65 6.66
C ASP A 112 -10.14 -11.77 6.18
N LYS A 113 -10.06 -12.02 4.87
CA LYS A 113 -9.24 -13.10 4.31
C LYS A 113 -8.15 -12.64 3.35
N ASN A 114 -8.26 -11.44 2.79
CA ASN A 114 -7.44 -11.02 1.65
C ASN A 114 -6.69 -9.72 1.91
N PHE A 115 -7.03 -8.97 2.97
CA PHE A 115 -6.45 -7.66 3.19
C PHE A 115 -5.47 -7.74 4.36
N LEU A 116 -4.20 -7.56 4.05
CA LEU A 116 -3.18 -7.34 5.07
C LEU A 116 -3.18 -5.85 5.42
N LEU A 117 -3.36 -5.54 6.70
CA LEU A 117 -3.41 -4.16 7.20
C LEU A 117 -2.18 -3.89 8.06
N LEU A 118 -1.43 -2.84 7.71
CA LEU A 118 -0.35 -2.33 8.55
C LEU A 118 -0.74 -0.96 9.11
N ASP A 119 -0.72 -0.82 10.43
CA ASP A 119 -1.11 0.40 11.13
C ASP A 119 0.13 1.17 11.62
N SER A 120 0.15 2.48 11.37
CA SER A 120 1.12 3.45 11.93
C SER A 120 0.41 4.70 12.49
N SER A 121 -0.84 4.55 12.89
CA SER A 121 -1.68 5.60 13.43
C SER A 121 -1.10 6.17 14.73
N THR A 122 -1.32 7.45 14.93
CA THR A 122 -1.00 8.18 16.16
C THR A 122 -2.30 8.68 16.79
N GLU A 123 -2.20 9.35 17.93
CA GLU A 123 -3.34 10.05 18.53
C GLU A 123 -3.96 11.10 17.59
N GLN A 124 -3.15 11.72 16.73
CA GLN A 124 -3.59 12.81 15.85
C GLN A 124 -3.98 12.30 14.45
N LYS A 125 -3.28 11.30 13.92
CA LYS A 125 -3.38 10.88 12.52
C LYS A 125 -3.70 9.40 12.43
N PHE A 126 -4.74 9.04 11.69
CA PHE A 126 -4.94 7.68 11.23
C PHE A 126 -4.03 7.42 10.02
N SER A 127 -3.31 6.30 10.00
CA SER A 127 -2.40 5.94 8.91
C SER A 127 -2.27 4.44 8.78
N VAL A 128 -2.85 3.87 7.71
CA VAL A 128 -2.89 2.43 7.47
C VAL A 128 -2.48 2.12 6.04
N HIS A 129 -1.56 1.18 5.86
CA HIS A 129 -1.34 0.51 4.59
C HIS A 129 -2.30 -0.67 4.46
N ILE A 130 -2.96 -0.77 3.32
CA ILE A 130 -3.84 -1.89 2.98
C ILE A 130 -3.24 -2.59 1.77
N LEU A 131 -2.90 -3.88 1.91
CA LEU A 131 -2.40 -4.71 0.83
C LEU A 131 -3.41 -5.79 0.49
N VAL A 132 -3.81 -5.87 -0.77
CA VAL A 132 -4.82 -6.82 -1.24
C VAL A 132 -4.14 -8.04 -1.85
N HIS A 133 -4.30 -9.18 -1.18
CA HIS A 133 -3.89 -10.50 -1.64
C HIS A 133 -5.05 -11.16 -2.38
N MET A 134 -4.93 -11.27 -3.70
CA MET A 134 -5.96 -11.91 -4.51
C MET A 134 -5.90 -13.44 -4.39
N PRO A 135 -7.04 -14.14 -4.54
CA PRO A 135 -7.06 -15.60 -4.66
C PRO A 135 -6.08 -16.10 -5.73
N GLY A 136 -5.39 -17.21 -5.45
CA GLY A 136 -4.36 -17.77 -6.33
C GLY A 136 -3.12 -16.88 -6.49
N GLY A 137 -2.96 -15.87 -5.64
CA GLY A 137 -1.84 -14.92 -5.67
C GLY A 137 -1.84 -13.98 -6.89
N LYS A 138 -2.96 -13.87 -7.59
CA LYS A 138 -3.07 -13.08 -8.83
C LYS A 138 -2.65 -11.62 -8.64
N LEU A 139 -1.83 -11.10 -9.55
CA LEU A 139 -1.26 -9.75 -9.47
C LEU A 139 -1.88 -8.80 -10.49
N PHE A 140 -1.81 -7.52 -10.16
CA PHE A 140 -2.15 -6.45 -11.08
C PHE A 140 -0.98 -6.20 -12.02
N PRO A 141 -1.25 -5.74 -13.26
CA PRO A 141 -0.18 -5.31 -14.15
C PRO A 141 0.65 -4.18 -13.51
N PRO A 142 1.84 -3.91 -14.05
CA PRO A 142 2.80 -3.02 -13.43
C PRO A 142 2.23 -1.63 -13.10
N PRO A 143 2.73 -0.96 -12.04
CA PRO A 143 2.24 0.34 -11.60
C PRO A 143 2.67 1.46 -12.56
N SER A 144 2.08 1.51 -13.75
CA SER A 144 2.11 2.68 -14.60
C SER A 144 0.78 3.43 -14.49
N PRO A 145 0.75 4.77 -14.69
CA PRO A 145 -0.49 5.54 -14.80
C PRO A 145 -1.44 5.02 -15.90
N GLN A 146 -0.91 4.25 -16.86
CA GLN A 146 -1.66 3.66 -17.98
C GLN A 146 -2.20 2.26 -17.67
N ALA A 147 -1.68 1.58 -16.64
CA ALA A 147 -2.22 0.31 -16.18
C ALA A 147 -3.56 0.57 -15.47
N LEU A 148 -4.58 -0.23 -15.79
CA LEU A 148 -5.99 -0.11 -15.40
C LEU A 148 -6.26 -0.21 -13.88
N LYS A 149 -5.65 0.67 -13.08
CA LYS A 149 -5.88 0.78 -11.64
C LYS A 149 -6.93 1.84 -11.34
N GLU A 150 -6.98 2.93 -12.13
CA GLU A 150 -8.01 3.98 -12.03
C GLU A 150 -9.44 3.45 -11.87
N PRO A 151 -9.89 2.42 -12.60
CA PRO A 151 -11.28 1.99 -12.52
C PRO A 151 -11.63 1.21 -11.28
N ILE A 152 -10.75 0.31 -10.84
CA ILE A 152 -10.93 -0.49 -9.63
C ILE A 152 -10.80 0.42 -8.42
N ILE A 153 -9.81 1.32 -8.44
CA ILE A 153 -9.63 2.36 -7.42
C ILE A 153 -10.83 3.29 -7.39
N LYS A 154 -11.32 3.75 -8.55
CA LYS A 154 -12.52 4.59 -8.65
C LYS A 154 -13.74 3.84 -8.15
N LYS A 155 -13.88 2.55 -8.45
CA LYS A 155 -15.00 1.74 -7.96
C LYS A 155 -14.94 1.54 -6.44
N LEU A 156 -13.76 1.28 -5.90
CA LEU A 156 -13.54 1.22 -4.45
C LEU A 156 -13.84 2.57 -3.81
N CYS A 157 -13.43 3.67 -4.45
CA CYS A 157 -13.75 5.03 -4.03
C CYS A 157 -15.26 5.33 -4.09
N GLU A 158 -15.97 4.89 -5.14
CA GLU A 158 -17.44 4.97 -5.26
C GLU A 158 -18.13 4.18 -4.16
N LEU A 159 -17.70 2.94 -3.91
CA LEU A 159 -18.22 2.12 -2.80
C LEU A 159 -18.01 2.79 -1.45
N CYS A 160 -16.89 3.47 -1.27
CA CYS A 160 -16.58 4.20 -0.05
C CYS A 160 -17.40 5.49 0.08
N LYS A 161 -17.63 6.21 -1.01
CA LYS A 161 -18.58 7.35 -1.06
C LYS A 161 -20.01 6.91 -0.74
N GLU A 162 -20.49 5.83 -1.36
CA GLU A 162 -21.82 5.24 -1.14
C GLU A 162 -22.04 4.83 0.33
N ARG A 163 -20.95 4.41 0.99
CA ARG A 163 -20.93 4.02 2.41
C ARG A 163 -20.59 5.18 3.37
N ARG A 164 -20.51 6.42 2.88
CA ARG A 164 -20.14 7.64 3.64
C ARG A 164 -18.75 7.61 4.29
N VAL A 165 -17.85 6.82 3.73
CA VAL A 165 -16.44 6.72 4.11
C VAL A 165 -15.60 7.71 3.28
N CYS A 166 -16.05 8.96 3.15
CA CYS A 166 -15.25 10.05 2.59
C CYS A 166 -14.41 10.66 3.71
N LEU A 167 -13.09 10.72 3.58
CA LEU A 167 -12.23 11.21 4.64
C LEU A 167 -11.66 12.58 4.29
N VAL A 168 -11.58 13.44 5.30
CA VAL A 168 -10.98 14.76 5.14
C VAL A 168 -9.51 14.64 5.56
N ASN A 169 -8.57 14.78 4.62
CA ASN A 169 -7.14 14.68 4.92
C ASN A 169 -6.65 15.90 5.71
N SER A 170 -7.19 17.10 5.46
CA SER A 170 -6.85 18.31 6.20
C SER A 170 -7.92 19.39 6.03
N ASN A 171 -7.73 20.55 6.67
CA ASN A 171 -8.47 21.79 6.45
C ASN A 171 -8.55 22.27 4.97
N LYS A 172 -7.86 21.62 4.03
CA LYS A 172 -7.84 21.96 2.59
C LYS A 172 -8.78 21.12 1.71
N GLY A 173 -9.64 20.28 2.29
CA GLY A 173 -10.76 19.66 1.58
C GLY A 173 -10.83 18.14 1.65
N GLU A 174 -11.93 17.59 1.12
CA GLU A 174 -12.19 16.15 1.05
C GLU A 174 -11.18 15.47 0.12
N LYS A 175 -10.51 14.41 0.59
CA LYS A 175 -9.70 13.53 -0.25
C LYS A 175 -10.36 12.16 -0.25
N CYS A 176 -10.59 11.59 -1.43
CA CYS A 176 -11.05 10.21 -1.49
C CYS A 176 -10.00 9.30 -0.81
N LEU A 177 -10.40 8.12 -0.32
CA LEU A 177 -9.54 7.13 0.38
C LEU A 177 -8.25 6.70 -0.36
N HIS A 178 -8.01 7.25 -1.53
CA HIS A 178 -6.92 6.90 -2.39
C HIS A 178 -6.22 8.16 -2.90
N ASP A 179 -4.90 8.17 -2.76
CA ASP A 179 -4.03 9.12 -3.44
C ASP A 179 -3.46 8.48 -4.70
N MET A 180 -3.95 8.86 -5.90
CA MET A 180 -3.42 8.37 -7.19
C MET A 180 -1.91 8.59 -7.32
N VAL A 181 -1.38 9.55 -6.56
CA VAL A 181 0.05 9.85 -6.49
C VAL A 181 0.85 8.65 -6.00
N ILE A 182 0.28 7.63 -5.34
CA ILE A 182 1.04 6.43 -4.94
C ILE A 182 1.33 5.46 -6.08
N TYR A 183 0.62 5.55 -7.21
CA TYR A 183 0.84 4.70 -8.38
C TYR A 183 1.72 5.41 -9.42
N THR A 184 2.88 5.89 -8.97
CA THR A 184 3.91 6.52 -9.81
C THR A 184 5.02 5.53 -10.14
N HIS A 185 5.74 5.80 -11.22
CA HIS A 185 6.93 5.04 -11.63
C HIS A 185 7.93 4.94 -10.48
N ASN A 186 8.47 3.73 -10.23
CA ASN A 186 9.50 3.46 -9.22
C ASN A 186 9.16 4.03 -7.83
N ARG A 187 7.96 3.71 -7.34
CA ARG A 187 7.43 4.27 -6.10
C ARG A 187 8.12 3.69 -4.88
N ASP A 188 8.59 4.55 -3.98
CA ASP A 188 8.92 4.18 -2.61
C ASP A 188 7.66 3.93 -1.77
N PHE A 189 7.58 2.76 -1.15
CA PHE A 189 6.51 2.38 -0.23
C PHE A 189 7.07 1.91 1.10
N ARG A 190 6.63 2.52 2.20
CA ARG A 190 7.29 2.34 3.51
C ARG A 190 7.12 0.92 4.03
N LEU A 191 8.23 0.32 4.48
CA LEU A 191 8.24 -1.07 4.94
C LEU A 191 7.60 -1.26 6.31
N LEU A 192 7.18 -2.50 6.58
CA LEU A 192 6.91 -3.01 7.92
C LEU A 192 8.08 -2.69 8.87
N LEU A 193 7.78 -2.28 10.10
CA LEU A 193 8.71 -1.83 11.14
C LEU A 193 9.49 -0.53 10.84
N SER A 194 9.27 0.12 9.70
CA SER A 194 9.94 1.40 9.36
C SER A 194 9.07 2.61 9.66
N THR A 195 9.71 3.72 10.07
CA THR A 195 9.08 5.03 10.27
C THR A 195 9.47 5.99 9.14
N LYS A 196 8.79 7.15 9.06
CA LYS A 196 9.35 8.32 8.35
C LYS A 196 10.44 8.91 9.25
N ARG A 197 11.54 9.44 8.70
CA ARG A 197 12.58 10.09 9.54
C ARG A 197 11.96 11.18 10.40
N GLN A 198 12.47 11.33 11.63
CA GLN A 198 11.92 12.23 12.66
C GLN A 198 10.50 11.89 13.13
N LYS A 199 9.89 10.80 12.65
CA LYS A 199 8.61 10.27 13.17
C LYS A 199 8.86 9.00 13.97
N LYS A 200 7.97 8.74 14.94
CA LYS A 200 8.07 7.62 15.87
C LYS A 200 7.17 6.44 15.50
N ALA A 201 6.11 6.67 14.73
CA ALA A 201 5.17 5.63 14.37
C ALA A 201 5.69 4.78 13.20
N ALA A 202 5.97 3.51 13.51
CA ALA A 202 6.34 2.48 12.56
C ALA A 202 5.10 1.71 12.12
N PHE A 203 5.10 1.20 10.89
CA PHE A 203 4.07 0.27 10.46
C PHE A 203 4.22 -1.07 11.18
N LYS A 204 3.12 -1.58 11.74
CA LYS A 204 3.03 -2.89 12.38
C LYS A 204 1.76 -3.59 11.90
N TYR A 205 1.68 -4.91 12.08
CA TYR A 205 0.41 -5.62 11.88
C TYR A 205 -0.70 -4.94 12.69
N ALA A 206 -1.82 -4.60 12.05
CA ALA A 206 -2.92 -3.95 12.75
C ALA A 206 -3.64 -4.96 13.64
N GLU A 207 -3.90 -4.62 14.91
CA GLU A 207 -4.57 -5.53 15.88
C GLU A 207 -5.97 -5.97 15.42
N TYR A 208 -6.64 -5.16 14.61
CA TYR A 208 -7.95 -5.45 14.03
C TYR A 208 -7.87 -6.11 12.64
N CYS A 209 -6.66 -6.44 12.16
CA CYS A 209 -6.48 -7.18 10.93
C CYS A 209 -6.76 -8.67 11.18
N LYS A 210 -7.56 -9.26 10.30
CA LYS A 210 -7.96 -10.67 10.37
C LYS A 210 -7.30 -11.53 9.30
N PHE A 211 -6.34 -10.99 8.57
CA PHE A 211 -5.69 -11.64 7.43
C PHE A 211 -5.19 -13.06 7.76
N TYR A 212 -4.68 -13.25 8.98
CA TYR A 212 -4.19 -14.53 9.47
C TYR A 212 -5.19 -15.33 10.30
N ASP A 213 -6.45 -14.90 10.46
CA ASP A 213 -7.46 -15.68 11.17
C ASP A 213 -7.74 -17.03 10.47
N THR A 214 -7.52 -17.07 9.16
CA THR A 214 -7.76 -18.25 8.31
C THR A 214 -6.51 -18.74 7.56
N ARG A 215 -5.34 -18.17 7.89
CA ARG A 215 -4.05 -18.52 7.29
C ARG A 215 -3.07 -18.84 8.41
N PRO A 216 -2.19 -19.82 8.27
CA PRO A 216 -1.09 -19.94 9.21
C PRO A 216 -0.25 -18.66 9.12
N ALA A 217 -0.14 -17.92 10.22
CA ALA A 217 0.93 -16.94 10.36
C ALA A 217 2.17 -17.75 10.73
N ASP A 218 3.02 -18.04 9.74
CA ASP A 218 4.18 -18.92 9.95
C ASP A 218 5.17 -18.26 10.92
N ASP A 219 5.60 -17.02 10.63
CA ASP A 219 6.50 -16.21 11.46
C ASP A 219 6.52 -14.71 11.04
N ASP A 220 7.34 -13.90 11.70
CA ASP A 220 7.53 -12.48 11.36
C ASP A 220 8.14 -12.30 9.96
N TYR A 221 8.89 -13.27 9.45
CA TYR A 221 9.46 -13.20 8.11
C TYR A 221 8.37 -13.38 7.04
N GLN A 222 7.44 -14.31 7.23
CA GLN A 222 6.28 -14.49 6.38
C GLN A 222 5.39 -13.23 6.39
N LEU A 223 5.18 -12.62 7.56
CA LEU A 223 4.51 -11.32 7.64
C LEU A 223 5.24 -10.25 6.83
N PHE A 224 6.57 -10.20 6.88
CA PHE A 224 7.36 -9.29 6.07
C PHE A 224 7.19 -9.56 4.57
N LEU A 225 7.26 -10.82 4.13
CA LEU A 225 7.05 -11.21 2.74
C LEU A 225 5.65 -10.85 2.23
N ASP A 226 4.63 -11.08 3.06
CA ASP A 226 3.24 -10.74 2.73
C ASP A 226 2.98 -9.23 2.73
N SER A 227 3.83 -8.46 3.41
CA SER A 227 3.84 -6.99 3.41
C SER A 227 4.54 -6.37 2.19
N LEU A 228 5.22 -7.17 1.35
CA LEU A 228 5.81 -6.67 0.12
C LEU A 228 4.72 -6.48 -0.94
N ILE A 229 4.74 -5.30 -1.56
CA ILE A 229 3.85 -4.91 -2.64
C ILE A 229 4.16 -5.72 -3.90
N THR A 230 5.45 -5.96 -4.13
CA THR A 230 5.98 -6.83 -5.18
C THR A 230 6.44 -8.14 -4.56
N PRO A 231 5.64 -9.22 -4.63
CA PRO A 231 6.00 -10.51 -4.03
C PRO A 231 7.39 -10.99 -4.48
N LEU A 232 8.06 -11.79 -3.64
CA LEU A 232 9.39 -12.32 -3.97
C LEU A 232 9.40 -13.12 -5.29
N ASP A 233 8.35 -13.89 -5.51
CA ASP A 233 8.16 -14.71 -6.71
C ASP A 233 7.09 -14.13 -7.66
N TYR A 234 6.99 -12.79 -7.79
CA TYR A 234 5.92 -12.14 -8.57
C TYR A 234 5.76 -12.70 -10.00
N GLU A 235 6.84 -13.19 -10.62
CA GLU A 235 6.86 -13.78 -11.96
C GLU A 235 6.12 -15.11 -12.06
N LYS A 236 5.97 -15.84 -10.95
CA LYS A 236 5.24 -17.12 -10.89
C LYS A 236 3.73 -16.93 -10.76
N TYR A 237 3.28 -15.72 -10.43
CA TYR A 237 1.88 -15.45 -10.18
C TYR A 237 1.15 -15.03 -11.46
N PRO A 238 -0.12 -15.45 -11.64
CA PRO A 238 -0.90 -15.00 -12.78
C PRO A 238 -1.14 -13.49 -12.69
N VAL A 239 -1.13 -12.80 -13.84
CA VAL A 239 -1.42 -11.36 -13.93
C VAL A 239 -2.82 -11.15 -14.51
N PHE A 240 -3.56 -10.16 -14.02
CA PHE A 240 -4.84 -9.79 -14.64
C PHE A 240 -4.64 -9.37 -16.10
N GLU A 241 -5.38 -10.01 -17.00
CA GLU A 241 -5.49 -9.55 -18.38
C GLU A 241 -6.15 -8.18 -18.44
N GLN A 242 -5.57 -7.29 -19.24
CA GLN A 242 -6.08 -5.94 -19.46
C GLN A 242 -7.57 -5.95 -19.85
N LYS A 243 -7.99 -6.87 -20.72
CA LYS A 243 -9.38 -7.01 -21.17
C LYS A 243 -10.37 -7.34 -20.04
N VAL A 244 -9.93 -8.04 -18.99
CA VAL A 244 -10.77 -8.35 -17.82
C VAL A 244 -10.97 -7.09 -16.99
N LEU A 245 -9.90 -6.32 -16.80
CA LEU A 245 -9.94 -5.03 -16.11
C LEU A 245 -10.83 -4.02 -16.89
N ASP A 246 -10.77 -4.05 -18.22
CA ASP A 246 -11.61 -3.26 -19.14
C ASP A 246 -13.10 -3.62 -19.07
N LYS A 247 -13.44 -4.88 -18.83
CA LYS A 247 -14.86 -5.28 -18.67
C LYS A 247 -15.43 -4.81 -17.34
N ILE A 248 -14.68 -4.93 -16.24
CA ILE A 248 -15.06 -4.39 -14.93
C ILE A 248 -15.37 -2.89 -15.02
N LEU A 249 -14.64 -2.20 -15.90
CA LEU A 249 -14.79 -0.80 -16.26
C LEU A 249 -16.14 -0.46 -16.94
N VAL A 250 -16.60 -1.32 -17.85
CA VAL A 250 -17.81 -1.10 -18.66
C VAL A 250 -19.06 -1.40 -17.84
N ASP A 251 -19.06 -2.51 -17.09
CA ASP A 251 -20.20 -2.91 -16.26
C ASP A 251 -20.48 -1.92 -15.13
N GLY A 252 -19.45 -1.22 -14.63
CA GLY A 252 -19.59 -0.13 -13.64
C GLY A 252 -20.29 1.13 -14.16
N LYS A 253 -20.35 1.36 -15.48
CA LYS A 253 -21.00 2.54 -16.08
C LYS A 253 -22.50 2.37 -16.33
N VAL A 254 -23.04 1.14 -16.25
CA VAL A 254 -24.45 0.86 -16.63
C VAL A 254 -25.45 1.22 -15.52
N ALA A 255 -25.01 1.63 -14.33
CA ALA A 255 -25.89 2.08 -13.24
C ALA A 255 -26.27 3.58 -13.31
N LYS A 256 -26.57 4.13 -14.50
CA LYS A 256 -27.39 5.36 -14.60
C LYS A 256 -28.78 4.97 -15.07
N LYS A 257 -29.70 4.76 -14.13
CA LYS A 257 -31.14 4.81 -14.44
C LYS A 257 -31.42 6.16 -15.09
N ARG A 258 -31.78 6.13 -16.37
CA ARG A 258 -32.42 7.24 -17.07
C ARG A 258 -33.70 7.58 -16.30
N GLY A 259 -33.70 8.71 -15.61
CA GLY A 259 -34.94 9.32 -15.12
C GLY A 259 -35.67 9.89 -16.32
N SER A 260 -36.63 9.15 -16.86
CA SER A 260 -37.71 9.75 -17.65
C SER A 260 -38.72 10.34 -16.67
N SER A 261 -38.92 11.64 -16.79
CA SER A 261 -39.98 12.39 -16.14
C SER A 261 -41.36 11.83 -16.49
N SER A 262 -42.18 11.48 -15.50
CA SER A 262 -43.56 12.00 -15.36
C SER A 262 -44.32 11.41 -14.16
N GLN A 263 -44.98 12.34 -13.47
CA GLN A 263 -46.23 12.23 -12.69
C GLN A 263 -46.28 11.59 -11.29
N LYS A 264 -46.99 12.35 -10.44
CA LYS A 264 -47.32 12.17 -9.02
C LYS A 264 -48.19 10.92 -8.77
N SER A 265 -47.96 10.26 -7.65
CA SER A 265 -49.01 9.90 -6.67
C SER A 265 -48.41 9.25 -5.41
N GLN A 266 -49.11 9.45 -4.29
CA GLN A 266 -48.76 9.08 -2.92
C GLN A 266 -48.68 7.55 -2.72
N GLY A 267 -47.86 7.11 -1.76
CA GLY A 267 -47.87 5.72 -1.29
C GLY A 267 -46.63 5.32 -0.51
N THR A 268 -46.78 5.21 0.80
CA THR A 268 -45.81 4.72 1.80
C THR A 268 -45.37 3.30 1.48
N GLN A 269 -44.06 3.03 1.36
CA GLN A 269 -43.47 1.70 1.62
C GLN A 269 -41.94 1.77 1.72
N ALA A 270 -41.42 1.31 2.86
CA ALA A 270 -39.99 1.15 3.12
C ALA A 270 -39.39 0.08 2.18
N LYS A 271 -38.56 0.49 1.22
CA LYS A 271 -37.79 -0.43 0.38
C LYS A 271 -36.52 -0.87 1.12
N LYS A 272 -36.47 -2.16 1.51
CA LYS A 272 -35.23 -2.88 1.86
C LYS A 272 -34.19 -2.67 0.74
N ARG A 273 -33.06 -2.05 1.08
CA ARG A 273 -31.88 -1.98 0.21
C ARG A 273 -31.30 -3.39 0.08
N LYS A 274 -31.34 -3.96 -1.14
CA LYS A 274 -30.57 -5.16 -1.47
C LYS A 274 -29.08 -4.80 -1.52
N SER A 275 -28.28 -5.40 -0.66
CA SER A 275 -26.82 -5.36 -0.73
C SER A 275 -26.37 -6.21 -1.92
N THR A 276 -25.84 -5.58 -2.96
CA THR A 276 -25.10 -6.28 -4.00
C THR A 276 -23.69 -6.58 -3.48
N ASN A 277 -23.43 -7.83 -3.13
CA ASN A 277 -22.09 -8.32 -2.81
C ASN A 277 -21.27 -8.34 -4.10
N PHE A 278 -20.20 -7.53 -4.16
CA PHE A 278 -19.23 -7.55 -5.24
C PHE A 278 -18.14 -8.56 -4.86
N ILE A 279 -18.06 -9.68 -5.58
CA ILE A 279 -17.03 -10.70 -5.38
C ILE A 279 -16.09 -10.62 -6.57
N LEU A 280 -14.86 -10.15 -6.35
CA LEU A 280 -13.76 -10.36 -7.29
C LEU A 280 -13.41 -11.85 -7.22
N LYS A 281 -13.92 -12.62 -8.19
CA LYS A 281 -13.49 -14.01 -8.43
C LYS A 281 -12.25 -14.02 -9.32
#